data_AF-A0A705VVD4-F1
#
_entry.id   AF-A0A705VVD4-F1
#
_cell.length_a   1.000
_cell.length_b   1.000
_cell.length_c   1.000
_cell.angle_alpha   90.00
_cell.angle_beta   90.00
_cell.angle_gamma   90.00
#
_symmetry.space_group_name_H-M   'P 1'
#
loop_
_entity.id
_entity.type
_entity.pdbx_description
1 polymer ?
#
loop_
_entity_poly.entity_id
_entity_poly.type
_entity_poly.pdbx_seq_one_letter_code
_entity_poly.pdbx_strand_id
1 'polypeptide(L)'
;GPGALLKAVEGAEDSQQAGEDDLVALNLQEQDLVVGLAASGRTPYVIGGLRYARQSGCTTVAVSCNPDSPIAREANIAISPVVGPEALTGSTRLKSGTAQKMVLNMISTGAMVKFGKVYQNLMVDMKATNVKLVDRACRMVVEATGIGREEAEALLKQTDFEVKPAILMALTGLDAAAAREKLAAHQGFLRAALEH
;
A
#
# COMPACT_ATOMS: atom_id res chain seq x y z
N GLY A 1 15.52 1.11 -13.86
CA GLY A 1 15.01 -0.09 -14.57
C GLY A 1 15.34 -1.41 -13.84
N PRO A 2 14.83 -2.57 -14.31
CA PRO A 2 14.86 -3.86 -13.59
C PRO A 2 16.24 -4.39 -13.19
N GLY A 3 17.30 -4.09 -13.96
CA GLY A 3 18.67 -4.49 -13.63
C GLY A 3 19.16 -3.94 -12.27
N ALA A 4 18.64 -2.77 -11.85
CA ALA A 4 18.97 -2.14 -10.58
C ALA A 4 18.45 -2.92 -9.35
N LEU A 5 17.49 -3.83 -9.53
CA LEU A 5 16.96 -4.68 -8.46
C LEU A 5 17.99 -5.72 -7.98
N LEU A 6 18.85 -6.18 -8.89
CA LEU A 6 19.84 -7.22 -8.61
C LEU A 6 21.25 -6.65 -8.39
N LYS A 7 21.58 -5.54 -9.07
CA LYS A 7 22.89 -4.92 -8.99
C LYS A 7 22.79 -3.40 -9.14
N ALA A 8 23.54 -2.66 -8.33
CA ALA A 8 23.63 -1.22 -8.46
C ALA A 8 24.07 -0.83 -9.88
N VAL A 9 23.37 0.15 -10.46
CA VAL A 9 23.71 0.74 -11.77
C VAL A 9 24.39 2.07 -11.51
N GLU A 10 25.65 2.16 -11.87
CA GLU A 10 26.48 3.35 -11.65
C GLU A 10 25.94 4.56 -12.42
N GLY A 11 25.88 5.73 -11.75
CA GLY A 11 25.42 7.00 -12.35
C GLY A 11 23.91 7.14 -12.57
N ALA A 12 23.11 6.10 -12.35
CA ALA A 12 21.66 6.18 -12.55
C ALA A 12 20.98 7.20 -11.61
N GLU A 13 21.49 7.35 -10.38
CA GLU A 13 20.93 8.25 -9.38
C GLU A 13 21.22 9.75 -9.65
N ASP A 14 22.19 10.04 -10.51
CA ASP A 14 22.66 11.39 -10.82
C ASP A 14 21.89 12.07 -11.96
N SER A 15 21.02 11.34 -12.67
CA SER A 15 20.25 11.87 -13.79
C SER A 15 18.86 12.33 -13.34
N GLN A 16 18.62 13.66 -13.34
CA GLN A 16 17.27 14.21 -13.11
C GLN A 16 16.30 13.79 -14.23
N GLN A 17 16.77 13.85 -15.49
CA GLN A 17 15.95 13.52 -16.66
C GLN A 17 15.44 12.07 -16.61
N ALA A 18 16.28 11.13 -16.16
CA ALA A 18 15.87 9.73 -16.06
C ALA A 18 14.68 9.52 -15.10
N GLY A 19 14.55 10.34 -14.04
CA GLY A 19 13.41 10.28 -13.13
C GLY A 19 12.10 10.75 -13.77
N GLU A 20 12.19 11.75 -14.66
CA GLU A 20 11.07 12.21 -15.47
C GLU A 20 10.70 11.20 -16.56
N ASP A 21 11.69 10.73 -17.33
CA ASP A 21 11.48 9.78 -18.43
C ASP A 21 10.78 8.49 -17.96
N ASP A 22 11.17 7.97 -16.79
CA ASP A 22 10.53 6.79 -16.20
C ASP A 22 9.05 7.05 -15.85
N LEU A 23 8.70 8.26 -15.40
CA LEU A 23 7.30 8.64 -15.10
C LEU A 23 6.49 8.89 -16.38
N VAL A 24 7.11 9.48 -17.40
CA VAL A 24 6.51 9.62 -18.75
C VAL A 24 6.19 8.24 -19.32
N ALA A 25 7.14 7.30 -19.23
CA ALA A 25 6.95 5.94 -19.72
C ALA A 25 5.82 5.18 -19.00
N LEU A 26 5.50 5.54 -17.76
CA LEU A 26 4.36 5.02 -17.00
C LEU A 26 3.02 5.70 -17.35
N ASN A 27 3.02 6.70 -18.24
CA ASN A 27 1.87 7.54 -18.57
C ASN A 27 1.24 8.19 -17.32
N LEU A 28 2.09 8.77 -16.44
CA LEU A 28 1.65 9.43 -15.20
C LEU A 28 0.48 10.39 -15.43
N GLN A 29 -0.57 10.26 -14.60
CA GLN A 29 -1.77 11.10 -14.62
C GLN A 29 -1.86 11.94 -13.35
N GLU A 30 -2.62 13.05 -13.40
CA GLU A 30 -2.82 13.94 -12.25
C GLU A 30 -3.44 13.24 -11.03
N GLN A 31 -4.19 12.14 -11.24
CA GLN A 31 -4.83 11.39 -10.15
C GLN A 31 -3.86 10.42 -9.45
N ASP A 32 -2.67 10.22 -10.01
CA ASP A 32 -1.63 9.42 -9.40
C ASP A 32 -0.96 10.16 -8.24
N LEU A 33 -0.36 9.38 -7.35
CA LEU A 33 0.47 9.87 -6.24
C LEU A 33 1.90 9.37 -6.43
N VAL A 34 2.87 10.30 -6.39
CA VAL A 34 4.29 9.98 -6.54
C VAL A 34 5.01 10.14 -5.20
N VAL A 35 5.64 9.06 -4.72
CA VAL A 35 6.47 9.05 -3.51
C VAL A 35 7.94 8.97 -3.90
N GLY A 36 8.68 10.05 -3.68
CA GLY A 36 10.13 10.11 -3.88
C GLY A 36 10.89 9.72 -2.60
N LEU A 37 11.81 8.77 -2.70
CA LEU A 37 12.62 8.30 -1.56
C LEU A 37 14.10 8.56 -1.79
N ALA A 38 14.71 9.35 -0.92
CA ALA A 38 16.17 9.49 -0.87
C ALA A 38 16.60 9.78 0.57
N ALA A 39 17.38 8.89 1.18
CA ALA A 39 17.87 9.09 2.55
C ALA A 39 18.64 10.42 2.68
N SER A 40 19.48 10.71 1.69
CA SER A 40 20.23 11.98 1.58
C SER A 40 19.33 13.20 1.40
N GLY A 41 18.13 13.00 0.84
CA GLY A 41 17.18 14.03 0.47
C GLY A 41 17.57 14.87 -0.75
N ARG A 42 18.64 14.51 -1.46
CA ARG A 42 19.23 15.32 -2.54
C ARG A 42 19.56 14.56 -3.83
N THR A 43 19.09 13.32 -3.95
CA THR A 43 19.37 12.47 -5.12
C THR A 43 18.72 13.06 -6.39
N PRO A 44 19.51 13.42 -7.43
CA PRO A 44 19.00 14.09 -8.63
C PRO A 44 17.85 13.35 -9.32
N TYR A 45 17.92 12.03 -9.49
CA TYR A 45 16.84 11.24 -10.07
C TYR A 45 15.49 11.47 -9.37
N VAL A 46 15.49 11.51 -8.04
CA VAL A 46 14.28 11.71 -7.24
C VAL A 46 13.78 13.15 -7.34
N ILE A 47 14.69 14.13 -7.40
CA ILE A 47 14.34 15.53 -7.60
C ILE A 47 13.63 15.73 -8.95
N GLY A 48 14.21 15.19 -10.03
CA GLY A 48 13.63 15.27 -11.38
C GLY A 48 12.23 14.65 -11.44
N GLY A 49 12.09 13.42 -10.92
CA GLY A 49 10.80 12.74 -10.87
C GLY A 49 9.73 13.48 -10.06
N LEU A 50 10.07 13.98 -8.87
CA LEU A 50 9.13 14.75 -8.04
C LEU A 50 8.72 16.07 -8.69
N ARG A 51 9.68 16.76 -9.32
CA ARG A 51 9.40 18.03 -10.02
C ARG A 51 8.45 17.80 -11.19
N TYR A 52 8.72 16.81 -12.03
CA TYR A 52 7.84 16.44 -13.14
C TYR A 52 6.44 16.06 -12.64
N ALA A 53 6.36 15.18 -11.64
CA ALA A 53 5.07 14.77 -11.07
C ALA A 53 4.25 15.96 -10.55
N ARG A 54 4.89 16.92 -9.89
CA ARG A 54 4.23 18.13 -9.40
C ARG A 54 3.76 19.03 -10.54
N GLN A 55 4.55 19.19 -11.61
CA GLN A 55 4.16 19.95 -12.80
C GLN A 55 2.97 19.30 -13.52
N SER A 56 2.89 17.97 -13.50
CA SER A 56 1.77 17.18 -14.03
C SER A 56 0.52 17.17 -13.14
N GLY A 57 0.53 17.91 -12.03
CA GLY A 57 -0.64 18.05 -11.14
C GLY A 57 -0.79 16.94 -10.09
N CYS A 58 0.12 15.96 -10.06
CA CYS A 58 0.06 14.86 -9.10
C CYS A 58 0.30 15.34 -7.66
N THR A 59 -0.28 14.62 -6.70
CA THR A 59 0.14 14.75 -5.30
C THR A 59 1.52 14.13 -5.13
N THR A 60 2.46 14.89 -4.57
CA THR A 60 3.85 14.46 -4.39
C THR A 60 4.22 14.34 -2.91
N VAL A 61 4.89 13.24 -2.56
CA VAL A 61 5.39 12.95 -1.21
C VAL A 61 6.90 12.73 -1.27
N ALA A 62 7.66 13.34 -0.38
CA ALA A 62 9.10 13.11 -0.23
C ALA A 62 9.42 12.42 1.09
N VAL A 63 10.25 11.38 1.05
CA VAL A 63 10.77 10.69 2.23
C VAL A 63 12.29 10.81 2.30
N SER A 64 12.79 11.61 3.23
CA SER A 64 14.23 11.83 3.50
C SER A 64 14.59 11.69 4.97
N CYS A 65 15.86 11.47 5.28
CA CYS A 65 16.33 11.43 6.68
C CYS A 65 17.12 12.68 7.10
N ASN A 66 17.26 13.65 6.19
CA ASN A 66 17.77 14.98 6.48
C ASN A 66 16.61 16.00 6.45
N PRO A 67 16.58 16.97 7.40
CA PRO A 67 15.60 18.05 7.41
C PRO A 67 15.82 19.01 6.24
N ASP A 68 14.76 19.75 5.85
CA ASP A 68 14.77 20.81 4.84
C ASP A 68 15.44 20.46 3.50
N SER A 69 15.36 19.18 3.14
CA SER A 69 16.07 18.61 2.00
C SER A 69 15.55 19.11 0.65
N PRO A 70 16.36 19.07 -0.41
CA PRO A 70 15.91 19.39 -1.77
C PRO A 70 14.60 18.69 -2.16
N ILE A 71 14.48 17.37 -1.96
CA ILE A 71 13.25 16.65 -2.32
C ILE A 71 12.05 17.07 -1.45
N ALA A 72 12.27 17.46 -0.20
CA ALA A 72 11.21 17.95 0.68
C ALA A 72 10.61 19.28 0.19
N ARG A 73 11.40 20.11 -0.51
CA ARG A 73 10.95 21.38 -1.10
C ARG A 73 10.20 21.18 -2.42
N GLU A 74 10.54 20.14 -3.17
CA GLU A 74 9.86 19.79 -4.41
C GLU A 74 8.48 19.17 -4.14
N ALA A 75 8.30 18.42 -3.05
CA ALA A 75 7.06 17.71 -2.74
C ALA A 75 5.97 18.58 -2.07
N ASN A 76 4.70 18.17 -2.20
CA ASN A 76 3.59 18.75 -1.44
C ASN A 76 3.64 18.35 0.04
N ILE A 77 4.05 17.11 0.31
CA ILE A 77 4.12 16.53 1.66
C ILE A 77 5.54 16.04 1.90
N ALA A 78 6.19 16.55 2.95
CA ALA A 78 7.52 16.10 3.37
C ALA A 78 7.41 15.20 4.61
N ILE A 79 7.95 14.00 4.52
CA ILE A 79 8.09 13.04 5.63
C ILE A 79 9.58 12.90 5.92
N SER A 80 10.04 13.56 6.98
CA SER A 80 11.47 13.68 7.29
C SER A 80 11.87 13.07 8.64
N PRO A 81 11.80 11.73 8.82
CA PRO A 81 12.25 11.09 10.05
C PRO A 81 13.78 11.24 10.21
N VAL A 82 14.19 12.11 11.12
CA VAL A 82 15.61 12.35 11.43
C VAL A 82 16.13 11.23 12.33
N VAL A 83 16.85 10.27 11.72
CA VAL A 83 17.37 9.07 12.41
C VAL A 83 18.77 9.28 13.01
N GLY A 84 19.40 10.42 12.74
CA GLY A 84 20.78 10.75 13.17
C GLY A 84 21.87 9.98 12.42
N PRO A 85 23.15 10.16 12.79
CA PRO A 85 24.29 9.52 12.11
C PRO A 85 24.22 7.99 12.11
N GLU A 86 24.56 7.36 11.00
CA GLU A 86 24.57 5.90 10.90
C GLU A 86 25.73 5.27 11.69
N ALA A 87 25.56 4.04 12.16
CA ALA A 87 26.60 3.32 12.91
C ALA A 87 27.87 3.07 12.06
N LEU A 88 27.68 2.83 10.76
CA LEU A 88 28.72 2.91 9.75
C LEU A 88 28.50 4.19 8.95
N THR A 89 29.45 5.14 9.03
CA THR A 89 29.34 6.46 8.40
C THR A 89 28.90 6.35 6.93
N GLY A 90 27.78 7.00 6.61
CA GLY A 90 27.22 7.03 5.25
C GLY A 90 26.43 5.78 4.83
N SER A 91 26.38 4.72 5.63
CA SER A 91 25.64 3.50 5.31
C SER A 91 24.14 3.66 5.59
N THR A 92 23.46 4.49 4.79
CA THR A 92 22.04 4.84 4.95
C THR A 92 21.08 3.67 4.75
N ARG A 93 21.55 2.54 4.22
CA ARG A 93 20.78 1.27 4.19
C ARG A 93 20.38 0.76 5.58
N LEU A 94 20.97 1.27 6.65
CA LEU A 94 20.71 0.88 8.03
C LEU A 94 19.48 1.60 8.61
N LYS A 95 19.65 2.65 9.43
CA LYS A 95 18.53 3.31 10.10
C LYS A 95 17.62 4.03 9.10
N SER A 96 18.21 4.71 8.11
CA SER A 96 17.44 5.45 7.11
C SER A 96 16.57 4.50 6.26
N GLY A 97 17.14 3.38 5.79
CA GLY A 97 16.41 2.33 5.08
C GLY A 97 15.30 1.70 5.94
N THR A 98 15.56 1.46 7.23
CA THR A 98 14.54 0.97 8.17
C THR A 98 13.39 1.96 8.33
N ALA A 99 13.69 3.25 8.49
CA ALA A 99 12.69 4.30 8.59
C ALA A 99 11.83 4.39 7.32
N GLN A 100 12.46 4.39 6.14
CA GLN A 100 11.76 4.39 4.85
C GLN A 100 10.81 3.18 4.71
N LYS A 101 11.26 1.98 5.09
CA LYS A 101 10.41 0.79 5.10
C LYS A 101 9.19 0.98 6.01
N MET A 102 9.37 1.50 7.21
CA MET A 102 8.26 1.72 8.14
C MET A 102 7.26 2.74 7.59
N VAL A 103 7.76 3.84 7.01
CA VAL A 103 6.91 4.87 6.37
C VAL A 103 6.10 4.26 5.22
N LEU A 104 6.73 3.51 4.30
CA LEU A 104 6.02 2.87 3.19
C LEU A 104 4.98 1.85 3.66
N ASN A 105 5.29 1.09 4.71
CA ASN A 105 4.33 0.17 5.34
C ASN A 105 3.13 0.94 5.91
N MET A 106 3.36 2.10 6.55
CA MET A 106 2.29 2.93 7.11
C MET A 106 1.40 3.54 6.02
N ILE A 107 2.01 4.09 4.95
CA ILE A 107 1.27 4.67 3.82
C ILE A 107 0.38 3.61 3.17
N SER A 108 0.96 2.48 2.75
CA SER A 108 0.22 1.43 2.04
C SER A 108 -0.86 0.79 2.92
N THR A 109 -0.54 0.43 4.17
CA THR A 109 -1.50 -0.17 5.09
C THR A 109 -2.61 0.81 5.47
N GLY A 110 -2.28 2.06 5.77
CA GLY A 110 -3.25 3.11 6.11
C GLY A 110 -4.21 3.38 4.96
N ALA A 111 -3.70 3.49 3.73
CA ALA A 111 -4.53 3.66 2.54
C ALA A 111 -5.47 2.47 2.31
N MET A 112 -4.98 1.24 2.41
CA MET A 112 -5.80 0.04 2.21
C MET A 112 -6.90 -0.12 3.28
N VAL A 113 -6.62 0.25 4.53
CA VAL A 113 -7.66 0.34 5.58
C VAL A 113 -8.72 1.37 5.19
N LYS A 114 -8.31 2.55 4.69
CA LYS A 114 -9.22 3.61 4.23
C LYS A 114 -10.00 3.23 2.97
N PHE A 115 -9.54 2.27 2.17
CA PHE A 115 -10.26 1.69 1.03
C PHE A 115 -11.08 0.45 1.39
N GLY A 116 -11.35 0.22 2.68
CA GLY A 116 -12.22 -0.85 3.14
C GLY A 116 -11.64 -2.26 2.94
N LYS A 117 -10.33 -2.41 2.71
CA LYS A 117 -9.67 -3.72 2.53
C LYS A 117 -9.52 -4.53 3.84
N VAL A 118 -9.87 -3.90 4.96
CA VAL A 118 -9.76 -4.44 6.31
C VAL A 118 -11.11 -4.34 7.01
N TYR A 119 -11.44 -5.32 7.86
CA TYR A 119 -12.56 -5.28 8.79
C TYR A 119 -12.03 -5.54 10.19
N GLN A 120 -12.31 -4.63 11.13
CA GLN A 120 -11.61 -4.60 12.43
C GLN A 120 -10.08 -4.53 12.21
N ASN A 121 -9.34 -5.60 12.54
CA ASN A 121 -7.91 -5.77 12.27
C ASN A 121 -7.63 -6.94 11.31
N LEU A 122 -8.66 -7.48 10.65
CA LEU A 122 -8.58 -8.64 9.77
C LEU A 122 -8.44 -8.21 8.30
N MET A 123 -7.51 -8.84 7.59
CA MET A 123 -7.26 -8.63 6.16
C MET A 123 -8.30 -9.40 5.33
N VAL A 124 -9.52 -8.89 5.31
CA VAL A 124 -10.68 -9.55 4.68
C VAL A 124 -10.73 -9.44 3.15
N ASP A 125 -9.86 -8.62 2.53
CA ASP A 125 -9.75 -8.52 1.07
C ASP A 125 -8.52 -9.28 0.56
N MET A 126 -8.55 -10.60 0.74
CA MET A 126 -7.51 -11.51 0.25
C MET A 126 -8.10 -12.58 -0.67
N LYS A 127 -7.34 -12.98 -1.69
CA LYS A 127 -7.68 -14.14 -2.52
C LYS A 127 -6.96 -15.38 -1.99
N ALA A 128 -7.71 -16.39 -1.57
CA ALA A 128 -7.15 -17.62 -1.05
C ALA A 128 -6.66 -18.55 -2.18
N THR A 129 -5.42 -18.36 -2.64
CA THR A 129 -4.86 -19.11 -3.78
C THR A 129 -4.07 -20.36 -3.40
N ASN A 130 -3.91 -20.65 -2.11
CA ASN A 130 -3.20 -21.83 -1.61
C ASN A 130 -3.76 -22.28 -0.27
N VAL A 131 -3.42 -23.50 0.14
CA VAL A 131 -3.92 -24.15 1.37
C VAL A 131 -3.76 -23.27 2.61
N LYS A 132 -2.64 -22.56 2.75
CA LYS A 132 -2.39 -21.64 3.88
C LYS A 132 -3.35 -20.45 3.87
N LEU A 133 -3.63 -19.88 2.71
CA LEU A 133 -4.54 -18.73 2.60
C LEU A 133 -6.00 -19.16 2.75
N VAL A 134 -6.37 -20.38 2.34
CA VAL A 134 -7.70 -20.96 2.60
C VAL A 134 -7.93 -21.14 4.10
N ASP A 135 -6.97 -21.75 4.80
CA ASP A 135 -7.06 -21.90 6.26
C ASP A 135 -7.13 -20.54 6.97
N ARG A 136 -6.35 -19.55 6.50
CA ARG A 136 -6.44 -18.18 7.02
C ARG A 136 -7.80 -17.54 6.76
N ALA A 137 -8.36 -17.69 5.56
CA ALA A 137 -9.68 -17.18 5.22
C ALA A 137 -10.74 -17.75 6.18
N CYS A 138 -10.71 -19.06 6.42
CA CYS A 138 -11.63 -19.71 7.36
C CYS A 138 -11.50 -19.15 8.78
N ARG A 139 -10.28 -18.99 9.30
CA ARG A 139 -10.06 -18.41 10.62
C ARG A 139 -10.60 -16.98 10.73
N MET A 140 -10.45 -16.17 9.68
CA MET A 140 -10.97 -14.80 9.67
C MET A 140 -12.50 -14.76 9.68
N VAL A 141 -13.17 -15.66 8.96
CA VAL A 141 -14.64 -15.76 9.00
C VAL A 141 -15.08 -16.16 10.41
N VAL A 142 -14.46 -17.18 11.01
CA VAL A 142 -14.75 -17.61 12.38
C VAL A 142 -14.56 -16.47 13.38
N GLU A 143 -13.41 -15.78 13.34
CA GLU A 143 -13.09 -14.66 14.23
C GLU A 143 -14.09 -13.50 14.08
N ALA A 144 -14.48 -13.17 12.84
CA ALA A 144 -15.36 -12.04 12.57
C ALA A 144 -16.84 -12.29 12.93
N THR A 145 -17.27 -13.55 13.01
CA THR A 145 -18.69 -13.93 13.05
C THR A 145 -19.07 -14.80 14.24
N GLY A 146 -18.11 -15.51 14.85
CA GLY A 146 -18.35 -16.45 15.95
C GLY A 146 -18.90 -17.82 15.53
N ILE A 147 -19.08 -18.08 14.23
CA ILE A 147 -19.60 -19.36 13.73
C ILE A 147 -18.57 -20.49 13.80
N GLY A 148 -19.03 -21.72 13.62
CA GLY A 148 -18.16 -22.90 13.57
C GLY A 148 -17.29 -22.97 12.31
N ARG A 149 -16.15 -23.65 12.40
CA ARG A 149 -15.22 -23.83 11.26
C ARG A 149 -15.89 -24.45 10.04
N GLU A 150 -16.68 -25.51 10.23
CA GLU A 150 -17.34 -26.21 9.13
C GLU A 150 -18.32 -25.30 8.37
N GLU A 151 -19.06 -24.47 9.10
CA GLU A 151 -19.97 -23.48 8.53
C GLU A 151 -19.21 -22.39 7.77
N ALA A 152 -18.11 -21.88 8.35
CA ALA A 152 -17.24 -20.93 7.68
C ALA A 152 -16.64 -21.49 6.37
N GLU A 153 -16.21 -22.75 6.35
CA GLU A 153 -15.71 -23.42 5.15
C GLU A 153 -16.81 -23.58 4.09
N ALA A 154 -18.05 -23.87 4.50
CA ALA A 154 -19.19 -23.97 3.59
C ALA A 154 -19.55 -22.63 2.96
N LEU A 155 -19.55 -21.54 3.73
CA LEU A 155 -19.80 -20.19 3.22
C LEU A 155 -18.68 -19.73 2.28
N LEU A 156 -17.41 -19.96 2.65
CA LEU A 156 -16.28 -19.62 1.79
C LEU A 156 -16.32 -20.34 0.44
N LYS A 157 -16.78 -21.59 0.40
CA LYS A 157 -16.95 -22.30 -0.89
C LYS A 157 -18.02 -21.67 -1.77
N GLN A 158 -19.08 -21.11 -1.18
CA GLN A 158 -20.14 -20.41 -1.93
C GLN A 158 -19.69 -19.05 -2.48
N THR A 159 -18.64 -18.46 -1.89
CA THR A 159 -18.12 -17.15 -2.27
C THR A 159 -16.80 -17.22 -3.04
N ASP A 160 -16.42 -18.39 -3.55
CA ASP A 160 -15.14 -18.60 -4.23
C ASP A 160 -13.92 -18.19 -3.37
N PHE A 161 -14.05 -18.42 -2.06
CA PHE A 161 -13.12 -18.05 -0.99
C PHE A 161 -12.93 -16.54 -0.79
N GLU A 162 -13.89 -15.72 -1.22
CA GLU A 162 -13.96 -14.32 -0.85
C GLU A 162 -14.45 -14.18 0.59
N VAL A 163 -13.64 -13.55 1.45
CA VAL A 163 -13.90 -13.48 2.90
C VAL A 163 -14.99 -12.46 3.24
N LYS A 164 -15.01 -11.28 2.58
CA LYS A 164 -16.03 -10.25 2.86
C LYS A 164 -17.46 -10.74 2.61
N PRO A 165 -17.79 -11.35 1.46
CA PRO A 165 -19.14 -11.87 1.25
C PRO A 165 -19.46 -13.00 2.22
N ALA A 166 -18.51 -13.87 2.55
CA ALA A 166 -18.73 -14.96 3.51
C ALA A 166 -19.06 -14.44 4.92
N ILE A 167 -18.37 -13.40 5.40
CA ILE A 167 -18.70 -12.73 6.67
C ILE A 167 -20.10 -12.10 6.59
N LEU A 168 -20.42 -11.44 5.48
CA LEU A 168 -21.72 -10.78 5.33
C LEU A 168 -22.86 -11.80 5.31
N MET A 169 -22.71 -12.91 4.59
CA MET A 169 -23.67 -14.03 4.58
C MET A 169 -23.89 -14.57 6.01
N ALA A 170 -22.82 -14.84 6.75
CA ALA A 170 -22.89 -15.35 8.11
C ALA A 170 -23.66 -14.43 9.07
N LEU A 171 -23.46 -13.11 8.95
CA LEU A 171 -24.05 -12.13 9.87
C LEU A 171 -25.47 -11.68 9.49
N THR A 172 -25.87 -11.85 8.22
CA THR A 172 -27.15 -11.32 7.71
C THR A 172 -28.10 -12.38 7.18
N GLY A 173 -27.62 -13.60 6.96
CA GLY A 173 -28.39 -14.68 6.33
C GLY A 173 -28.64 -14.50 4.83
N LEU A 174 -28.00 -13.50 4.19
CA LEU A 174 -28.05 -13.31 2.75
C LEU A 174 -27.37 -14.47 2.00
N ASP A 175 -27.78 -14.69 0.75
CA ASP A 175 -27.04 -15.55 -0.16
C ASP A 175 -25.80 -14.83 -0.74
N ALA A 176 -24.94 -15.59 -1.44
CA ALA A 176 -23.68 -15.07 -1.97
C ALA A 176 -23.87 -13.96 -3.01
N ALA A 177 -24.93 -13.99 -3.80
CA ALA A 177 -25.20 -12.99 -4.83
C ALA A 177 -25.64 -11.67 -4.17
N ALA A 178 -26.61 -11.74 -3.26
CA ALA A 178 -27.10 -10.60 -2.49
C ALA A 178 -25.99 -10.00 -1.61
N ALA A 179 -25.12 -10.82 -1.02
CA ALA A 179 -23.97 -10.33 -0.26
C ALA A 179 -22.97 -9.54 -1.12
N ARG A 180 -22.67 -10.01 -2.34
CA ARG A 180 -21.80 -9.30 -3.29
C ARG A 180 -22.42 -8.00 -3.76
N GLU A 181 -23.71 -8.00 -4.07
CA GLU A 181 -24.46 -6.81 -4.46
C GLU A 181 -24.47 -5.77 -3.33
N LYS A 182 -24.76 -6.20 -2.10
CA LYS A 182 -24.76 -5.32 -0.93
C LYS A 182 -23.38 -4.72 -0.64
N LEU A 183 -22.30 -5.51 -0.79
CA LEU A 183 -20.94 -4.99 -0.68
C LEU A 183 -20.63 -3.98 -1.79
N ALA A 184 -21.03 -4.24 -3.03
CA ALA A 184 -20.82 -3.32 -4.15
C ALA A 184 -21.55 -1.97 -3.93
N ALA A 185 -22.79 -2.01 -3.43
CA ALA A 185 -23.56 -0.81 -3.07
C ALA A 185 -22.87 0.05 -2.01
N HIS A 186 -22.03 -0.56 -1.16
CA HIS A 186 -21.25 0.11 -0.11
C HIS A 186 -19.76 0.21 -0.44
N GLN A 187 -19.39 0.22 -1.73
CA GLN A 187 -18.00 0.39 -2.20
C GLN A 187 -17.01 -0.62 -1.59
N GLY A 188 -17.49 -1.82 -1.22
CA GLY A 188 -16.69 -2.88 -0.62
C GLY A 188 -16.38 -2.70 0.87
N PHE A 189 -16.97 -1.72 1.56
CA PHE A 189 -16.83 -1.53 3.00
C PHE A 189 -17.77 -2.46 3.78
N LEU A 190 -17.20 -3.53 4.34
CA LEU A 190 -17.98 -4.54 5.07
C LEU A 190 -18.76 -3.97 6.26
N ARG A 191 -18.18 -3.02 7.01
CA ARG A 191 -18.86 -2.38 8.15
C ARG A 191 -20.11 -1.61 7.71
N ALA A 192 -19.99 -0.81 6.65
CA ALA A 192 -21.12 -0.05 6.12
C ALA A 192 -22.23 -0.99 5.60
N ALA A 193 -21.86 -2.08 4.93
CA ALA A 193 -22.80 -3.09 4.43
C ALA A 193 -23.50 -3.91 5.54
N LEU A 194 -23.00 -3.88 6.78
CA LEU A 194 -23.64 -4.50 7.93
C LEU A 194 -24.60 -3.55 8.65
N GLU A 195 -24.30 -2.25 8.66
CA GLU A 195 -25.05 -1.22 9.37
C GLU A 195 -26.25 -0.66 8.56
N HIS A 196 -26.23 -0.81 7.23
CA HIS A 196 -27.25 -0.35 6.28
C HIS A 196 -27.67 -1.49 5.35
#